data_AF-A0A8J5J5S6-F1
#
_entry.id   AF-A0A8J5J5S6-F1
#
_cell.length_a   1.000
_cell.length_b   1.000
_cell.length_c   1.000
_cell.angle_alpha   90.00
_cell.angle_beta   90.00
_cell.angle_gamma   90.00
#
_symmetry.space_group_name_H-M   'P 1'
#
loop_
_entity.id
_entity.type
_entity.pdbx_description
1 polymer ?
#
loop_
_entity_poly.entity_id
_entity_poly.type
_entity_poly.pdbx_seq_one_letter_code
_entity_poly.pdbx_strand_id
1 'polypeptide(L)'
;MSTPEPHFNKDDVEHRLMLHPPTGKFIQVPVDHRTGAASPPSSPMDELMCKYKGSRCTNPRSLKRNGELHNLCEYHRTKANVNQGRFDVKLRQRRDLDEANPN
;
A
#
# COMPACT_ATOMS: atom_id res chain seq x y z
N MET A 1 21.63 -17.39 -29.02
CA MET A 1 21.21 -16.01 -28.72
C MET A 1 20.88 -15.98 -27.24
N SER A 2 21.83 -15.54 -26.40
CA SER A 2 21.73 -15.63 -24.94
C SER A 2 20.96 -14.43 -24.39
N THR A 3 19.87 -14.68 -23.66
CA THR A 3 19.14 -13.65 -22.91
C THR A 3 19.99 -13.18 -21.73
N PRO A 4 20.20 -11.87 -21.52
CA PRO A 4 20.92 -11.41 -20.34
C PRO A 4 20.04 -11.56 -19.09
N GLU A 5 20.61 -12.13 -18.03
CA GLU A 5 19.96 -12.26 -16.72
C GLU A 5 19.75 -10.88 -16.08
N PRO A 6 18.59 -10.61 -15.45
CA PRO A 6 18.38 -9.35 -14.74
C PRO A 6 19.24 -9.33 -13.47
N HIS A 7 20.41 -8.70 -13.55
CA HIS A 7 21.26 -8.44 -12.40
C HIS A 7 20.58 -7.37 -11.52
N PHE A 8 19.93 -7.80 -10.44
CA PHE A 8 19.32 -6.90 -9.47
C PHE A 8 20.43 -6.34 -8.56
N ASN A 9 21.06 -5.24 -8.98
CA ASN A 9 22.05 -4.54 -8.16
C ASN A 9 21.36 -3.91 -6.95
N LYS A 10 21.86 -4.21 -5.75
CA LYS A 10 21.30 -3.74 -4.47
C LYS A 10 21.62 -2.26 -4.21
N ASP A 11 22.49 -1.67 -5.02
CA ASP A 11 23.02 -0.32 -4.89
C ASP A 11 22.17 0.77 -5.61
N ASP A 12 21.10 0.40 -6.33
CA ASP A 12 20.16 1.33 -7.00
C ASP A 12 18.95 1.70 -6.12
N VAL A 13 19.13 1.71 -4.80
CA VAL A 13 18.11 2.26 -3.89
C VAL A 13 18.55 3.68 -3.57
N GLU A 14 17.99 4.68 -4.27
CA GLU A 14 18.17 6.06 -3.84
C GLU A 14 17.52 6.21 -2.47
N HIS A 15 18.20 6.87 -1.54
CA HIS A 15 17.66 7.09 -0.23
C HIS A 15 17.59 8.60 0.04
N ARG A 16 16.41 9.08 0.43
CA ARG A 16 16.21 10.49 0.76
C ARG A 16 16.40 10.70 2.24
N LEU A 17 17.08 11.77 2.59
CA LEU A 17 17.30 12.15 3.98
C LEU A 17 16.07 12.91 4.50
N MET A 18 15.40 12.36 5.52
CA MET A 18 14.27 12.99 6.20
C MET A 18 14.62 13.30 7.65
N LEU A 19 14.20 14.47 8.14
CA LEU A 19 14.35 14.86 9.54
C LEU A 19 13.33 14.11 10.39
N HIS A 20 13.76 13.33 11.38
CA HIS A 20 12.82 12.64 12.26
C HIS A 20 12.24 13.62 13.32
N PRO A 21 10.92 13.87 13.34
CA PRO A 21 10.33 14.87 14.23
C PRO A 21 10.62 14.69 15.73
N PRO A 22 10.67 13.48 16.31
CA PRO A 22 10.83 13.34 17.75
C PRO A 22 12.26 13.59 18.26
N THR A 23 13.27 13.54 17.39
CA THR A 23 14.68 13.46 17.82
C THR A 23 15.61 14.37 17.03
N GLY A 24 15.14 15.07 15.99
CA GLY A 24 15.86 16.14 15.29
C GLY A 24 17.10 15.74 14.47
N LYS A 25 17.43 14.45 14.38
CA LYS A 25 18.45 13.88 13.49
C LYS A 25 17.87 13.56 12.10
N PHE A 26 18.77 13.51 11.15
CA PHE A 26 18.47 13.13 9.79
C PHE A 26 18.58 11.61 9.64
N ILE A 27 17.50 10.96 9.21
CA ILE A 27 17.45 9.52 8.91
C ILE A 27 17.31 9.32 7.40
N GLN A 28 18.10 8.40 6.87
CA GLN A 28 18.07 8.01 5.48
C GLN A 28 16.94 6.99 5.27
N VAL A 29 15.88 7.38 4.57
CA VAL A 29 14.76 6.49 4.24
C VAL A 29 14.91 6.00 2.80
N PRO A 30 14.72 4.70 2.52
CA PRO A 30 14.70 4.20 1.14
C PRO A 30 13.62 4.93 0.35
N VAL A 31 13.98 5.48 -0.80
CA VAL A 31 12.99 5.95 -1.77
C VAL A 31 12.59 4.72 -2.56
N ASP A 32 11.38 4.23 -2.35
CA ASP A 32 10.82 3.21 -3.25
C ASP A 32 10.67 3.84 -4.64
N HIS A 33 11.63 3.57 -5.54
CA HIS A 33 11.55 3.91 -6.96
C HIS A 33 10.49 3.09 -7.71
N ARG A 34 9.54 2.50 -6.98
CA ARG A 34 8.31 1.90 -7.50
C ARG A 34 7.35 2.96 -8.08
N THR A 35 7.87 4.09 -8.53
CA THR A 35 7.15 5.08 -9.33
C THR A 35 7.83 5.13 -10.69
N GLY A 36 7.54 4.15 -11.55
CA GLY A 36 8.03 4.19 -12.93
C GLY A 36 8.11 2.86 -13.67
N ALA A 37 7.97 1.72 -12.99
CA ALA A 37 7.64 0.49 -13.71
C ALA A 37 6.18 0.60 -14.15
N ALA A 38 5.97 1.21 -15.32
CA ALA A 38 4.80 0.93 -16.13
C ALA A 38 4.65 -0.59 -16.14
N SER A 39 3.68 -1.08 -15.37
CA SER A 39 3.25 -2.45 -15.49
C SER A 39 2.98 -2.65 -16.98
N PRO A 40 3.44 -3.74 -17.63
CA PRO A 40 3.13 -3.99 -19.03
C PRO A 40 1.63 -3.75 -19.22
N PRO A 41 1.20 -3.05 -20.28
CA PRO A 41 -0.17 -2.55 -20.43
C PRO A 41 -1.11 -3.69 -20.07
N SER A 42 -1.65 -3.60 -18.86
CA SER A 42 -2.49 -4.63 -18.31
C SER A 42 -3.69 -4.62 -19.24
N SER A 43 -4.02 -5.78 -19.83
CA SER A 43 -5.14 -5.91 -20.77
C SER A 43 -6.31 -5.02 -20.32
N PRO A 44 -7.07 -4.35 -21.22
CA PRO A 44 -8.14 -3.42 -20.81
C PRO A 44 -9.12 -4.02 -19.79
N MET A 45 -9.22 -5.34 -19.74
CA MET A 45 -9.93 -6.08 -18.70
C MET A 45 -9.33 -5.93 -17.29
N ASP A 46 -8.00 -6.01 -17.14
CA ASP A 46 -7.28 -5.82 -15.87
C ASP A 46 -7.42 -4.40 -15.31
N GLU A 47 -7.65 -3.43 -16.18
CA GLU A 47 -7.98 -2.09 -15.71
C GLU A 47 -9.32 -2.08 -15.02
N LEU A 48 -10.37 -2.72 -15.56
CA LEU A 48 -11.70 -2.67 -14.96
C LEU A 48 -11.90 -3.62 -13.77
N MET A 49 -10.99 -4.56 -13.55
CA MET A 49 -11.10 -5.58 -12.50
C MET A 49 -10.45 -5.18 -11.16
N CYS A 50 -10.96 -5.77 -10.09
CA CYS A 50 -10.48 -5.58 -8.73
C CYS A 50 -9.00 -5.99 -8.55
N LYS A 51 -8.17 -5.06 -8.10
CA LYS A 51 -6.72 -5.23 -7.85
C LYS A 51 -6.40 -5.75 -6.45
N TYR A 52 -7.21 -6.66 -5.92
CA TYR A 52 -7.01 -7.20 -4.57
C TYR A 52 -5.74 -8.06 -4.51
N LYS A 53 -4.86 -7.81 -3.52
CA LYS A 53 -3.62 -8.56 -3.30
C LYS A 53 -3.95 -9.92 -2.68
N GLY A 54 -4.20 -10.91 -3.54
CA GLY A 54 -4.58 -12.27 -3.15
C GLY A 54 -4.94 -13.07 -4.40
N SER A 55 -5.98 -13.92 -4.30
CA SER A 55 -6.55 -14.55 -5.49
C SER A 55 -7.09 -13.50 -6.47
N ARG A 56 -6.87 -13.72 -7.76
CA ARG A 56 -7.36 -12.84 -8.82
C ARG A 56 -8.87 -12.68 -8.71
N CYS A 57 -9.32 -11.46 -8.46
CA CYS A 57 -10.73 -11.15 -8.29
C CYS A 57 -11.30 -10.69 -9.64
N THR A 58 -12.35 -11.35 -10.09
CA THR A 58 -13.05 -11.05 -11.36
C THR A 58 -14.14 -9.99 -11.22
N ASN A 59 -14.41 -9.52 -9.99
CA ASN A 59 -15.40 -8.48 -9.77
C ASN A 59 -14.90 -7.13 -10.30
N PRO A 60 -15.79 -6.31 -10.88
CA PRO A 60 -15.44 -4.98 -11.37
C PRO A 60 -15.04 -4.05 -10.22
N ARG A 61 -14.20 -3.06 -10.52
CA ARG A 61 -13.85 -1.97 -9.61
C ARG A 61 -15.10 -1.16 -9.27
N SER A 62 -15.26 -0.84 -7.99
CA SER A 62 -16.36 0.01 -7.52
C SER A 62 -16.10 1.48 -7.87
N LEU A 63 -17.16 2.29 -7.99
CA LEU A 63 -17.04 3.74 -8.23
C LEU A 63 -16.99 4.51 -6.90
N LYS A 64 -16.12 5.52 -6.84
CA LYS A 64 -16.15 6.57 -5.84
C LYS A 64 -17.29 7.55 -6.15
N ARG A 65 -17.65 8.39 -5.17
CA ARG A 65 -18.62 9.49 -5.35
C ARG A 65 -18.20 10.52 -6.40
N ASN A 66 -16.90 10.67 -6.64
CA ASN A 66 -16.35 11.58 -7.65
C ASN A 66 -16.34 10.97 -9.07
N GLY A 67 -16.86 9.75 -9.25
CA GLY A 67 -16.88 9.06 -10.55
C GLY A 67 -15.60 8.29 -10.89
N GLU A 68 -14.56 8.35 -10.07
CA GLU A 68 -13.34 7.54 -10.28
C GLU A 68 -13.51 6.09 -9.80
N LEU A 69 -12.81 5.16 -10.44
CA LEU A 69 -12.79 3.77 -10.00
C LEU A 69 -11.89 3.59 -8.77
N HIS A 70 -12.40 2.91 -7.75
CA HIS A 70 -11.60 2.34 -6.67
C HIS A 70 -10.66 1.26 -7.21
N ASN A 71 -9.58 0.96 -6.48
CA ASN A 71 -8.72 -0.19 -6.80
C ASN A 71 -9.38 -1.54 -6.51
N LEU A 72 -10.43 -1.56 -5.69
CA LEU A 72 -11.10 -2.77 -5.22
C LEU A 72 -12.56 -2.81 -5.69
N CYS A 73 -13.10 -4.02 -5.83
CA CYS A 73 -14.54 -4.21 -5.95
C CYS A 73 -15.25 -3.85 -4.63
N GLU A 74 -16.57 -3.75 -4.69
CA GLU A 74 -17.41 -3.41 -3.53
C GLU A 74 -17.23 -4.40 -2.37
N TYR A 75 -17.21 -5.70 -2.67
CA TYR A 75 -16.98 -6.75 -1.67
C TYR A 75 -15.66 -6.55 -0.90
N HIS A 76 -14.55 -6.36 -1.62
CA HIS A 76 -13.25 -6.17 -0.98
C HIS A 76 -13.13 -4.81 -0.29
N ARG A 77 -13.79 -3.76 -0.79
CA ARG A 77 -13.87 -2.46 -0.14
C ARG A 77 -14.55 -2.57 1.23
N THR A 78 -15.70 -3.24 1.29
CA THR A 78 -16.43 -3.45 2.56
C THR A 78 -15.61 -4.29 3.53
N LYS A 79 -14.96 -5.36 3.06
CA LYS A 79 -14.08 -6.19 3.90
C LYS A 79 -12.89 -5.39 4.44
N ALA A 80 -12.28 -4.53 3.62
CA ALA A 80 -11.20 -3.65 4.05
C ALA A 80 -11.66 -2.68 5.13
N ASN A 81 -12.83 -2.06 4.98
CA ASN A 81 -13.41 -1.16 5.99
C ASN A 81 -13.64 -1.88 7.33
N VAL A 82 -14.19 -3.10 7.31
CA VAL A 82 -14.38 -3.90 8.51
C VAL A 82 -13.04 -4.24 9.17
N ASN A 83 -12.04 -4.61 8.37
CA ASN A 83 -10.71 -4.92 8.88
C ASN A 83 -10.03 -3.69 9.50
N GLN A 84 -10.18 -2.52 8.87
CA GLN A 84 -9.69 -1.25 9.38
C GLN A 84 -10.36 -0.91 10.72
N GLY A 85 -11.69 -1.03 10.82
CA GLY A 85 -12.41 -0.81 12.08
C GLY A 85 -11.93 -1.74 13.22
N ARG A 86 -11.66 -3.02 12.92
CA ARG A 86 -11.09 -3.95 13.91
C ARG A 86 -9.69 -3.54 14.38
N PHE A 87 -8.85 -3.07 13.46
CA PHE A 87 -7.53 -2.55 13.80
C PHE A 87 -7.64 -1.27 14.66
N ASP A 88 -8.51 -0.34 14.29
CA ASP A 88 -8.72 0.92 15.01
C ASP A 88 -9.23 0.70 16.44
N VAL A 89 -10.12 -0.28 16.64
CA VAL A 89 -10.59 -0.66 17.98
C VAL A 89 -9.44 -1.20 18.83
N LYS A 90 -8.60 -2.09 18.29
CA LYS A 90 -7.42 -2.60 18.99
C LYS A 90 -6.44 -1.49 19.33
N LEU A 91 -6.24 -0.54 18.42
CA LEU A 91 -5.36 0.60 18.64
C LEU A 91 -5.90 1.54 19.73
N ARG A 92 -7.21 1.80 19.75
CA ARG A 92 -7.87 2.56 20.83
C ARG A 92 -7.71 1.87 22.18
N GLN A 93 -8.04 0.58 22.27
CA GLN A 93 -7.88 -0.18 23.52
C GLN A 93 -6.46 -0.14 24.07
N ARG A 94 -5.44 -0.25 23.20
CA ARG A 94 -4.04 -0.13 23.62
C ARG A 94 -3.74 1.25 24.19
N ARG A 95 -4.21 2.31 23.53
CA ARG A 95 -4.04 3.68 24.04
C ARG A 95 -4.74 3.89 25.38
N ASP A 96 -5.95 3.37 25.53
CA ASP A 96 -6.72 3.47 26.77
C ASP A 96 -6.01 2.73 27.92
N LEU A 97 -5.40 1.57 27.64
CA LEU A 97 -4.57 0.84 28.61
C LEU A 97 -3.29 1.59 28.99
N ASP A 98 -2.61 2.18 28.01
CA ASP A 98 -1.41 2.98 28.24
C ASP A 98 -1.73 4.25 29.06
N GLU A 99 -2.90 4.86 28.85
CA GLU A 99 -3.37 6.03 29.61
C GLU A 99 -3.83 5.67 31.04
N ALA A 100 -4.43 4.48 31.22
CA ALA A 100 -4.87 3.99 32.52
C ALA A 100 -3.71 3.49 33.42
N ASN A 101 -2.52 3.33 32.88
CA ASN A 101 -1.30 3.04 33.63
C ASN A 101 -0.30 4.21 33.50
N PRO A 102 -0.61 5.39 34.07
CA PRO A 102 0.38 6.45 34.18
C PRO A 102 1.44 5.96 35.16
N ASN A 103 2.64 5.70 34.65
CA ASN A 103 3.83 5.44 35.46
C ASN A 103 4.05 6.54 36.51
#